data_AF-A0A833FYT5-F1
#
_entry.id   AF-A0A833FYT5-F1
#
_cell.length_a   1.000
_cell.length_b   1.000
_cell.length_c   1.000
_cell.angle_alpha   90.00
_cell.angle_beta   90.00
_cell.angle_gamma   90.00
#
_symmetry.space_group_name_H-M   'P 1'
#
loop_
_entity.id
_entity.type
_entity.pdbx_description
1 polymer ?
#
loop_
_entity_poly.entity_id
_entity_poly.type
_entity_poly.pdbx_seq_one_letter_code
_entity_poly.pdbx_strand_id
1 'polypeptide(L)'
;THVLSLSPFRRIIRDYFTVCESYYQAIRTAPPSSIQAIDMGRRGLHDEGSRLLSDRLEGKIKVDHDTARRLFTLICALHWKG
;
A
#
# COMPACT_ATOMS: atom_id res chain seq x y z
N THR A 1 24.05 8.25 -2.01
CA THR A 1 22.75 7.93 -2.63
C THR A 1 22.40 6.48 -2.32
N HIS A 2 21.16 6.20 -1.89
CA HIS A 2 20.67 4.83 -1.69
C HIS A 2 19.67 4.48 -2.79
N VAL A 3 19.77 3.28 -3.37
CA VAL A 3 18.86 2.79 -4.42
C VAL A 3 18.05 1.63 -3.84
N LEU A 4 16.73 1.71 -3.94
CA LEU A 4 15.79 0.70 -3.45
C LEU A 4 15.13 -0.02 -4.64
N SER A 5 15.28 -1.34 -4.72
CA SER A 5 14.57 -2.15 -5.73
C SER A 5 13.08 -2.22 -5.41
N LEU A 6 12.23 -1.91 -6.40
CA LEU A 6 10.77 -2.03 -6.28
C LEU A 6 10.23 -3.44 -6.55
N SER A 7 11.06 -4.37 -7.04
CA SER A 7 10.62 -5.72 -7.37
C SER A 7 9.92 -6.47 -6.21
N PRO A 8 10.39 -6.39 -4.95
CA PRO A 8 9.71 -7.01 -3.81
C PRO A 8 8.30 -6.47 -3.53
N PHE A 9 8.00 -5.24 -3.94
CA PHE A 9 6.72 -4.59 -3.67
C PHE A 9 5.64 -4.90 -4.71
N ARG A 10 6.01 -5.49 -5.87
CA ARG A 10 5.10 -5.68 -7.01
C ARG A 10 3.79 -6.38 -6.65
N ARG A 11 3.85 -7.44 -5.85
CA ARG A 11 2.67 -8.20 -5.41
C ARG A 11 1.73 -7.31 -4.61
N ILE A 12 2.24 -6.68 -3.56
CA ILE A 12 1.45 -5.84 -2.63
C ILE A 12 0.85 -4.65 -3.38
N ILE A 13 1.63 -4.00 -4.26
CA ILE A 13 1.14 -2.86 -5.05
C ILE A 13 -0.01 -3.28 -5.98
N ARG A 14 0.13 -4.40 -6.69
CA ARG A 14 -0.94 -4.93 -7.56
C ARG A 14 -2.20 -5.26 -6.74
N ASP A 15 -2.04 -6.01 -5.66
CA ASP A 15 -3.15 -6.42 -4.80
C ASP A 15 -3.84 -5.17 -4.19
N TYR A 16 -3.06 -4.15 -3.82
CA TYR A 16 -3.58 -2.86 -3.35
C TYR A 16 -4.46 -2.18 -4.39
N PHE A 17 -4.04 -2.14 -5.65
CA PHE A 17 -4.84 -1.53 -6.70
C PHE A 17 -6.11 -2.31 -7.03
N THR A 18 -6.07 -3.65 -7.02
CA THR A 18 -7.28 -4.48 -7.14
C THR A 18 -8.29 -4.18 -6.02
N VAL A 19 -7.81 -3.99 -4.78
CA VAL A 19 -8.67 -3.63 -3.65
C VAL A 19 -9.22 -2.21 -3.78
N CYS A 20 -8.43 -1.25 -4.26
CA CYS A 20 -8.90 0.12 -4.54
C CYS A 20 -10.00 0.16 -5.60
N GLU A 21 -9.86 -0.63 -6.68
CA GLU A 21 -10.91 -0.78 -7.70
C GLU A 21 -12.18 -1.38 -7.09
N SER A 22 -12.04 -2.46 -6.31
CA SER A 22 -13.16 -3.10 -5.60
C SER A 22 -13.86 -2.13 -4.65
N TYR A 23 -13.08 -1.33 -3.91
CA TYR A 23 -13.59 -0.28 -3.02
C TYR A 23 -14.39 0.76 -3.81
N TYR A 24 -13.86 1.23 -4.94
CA TYR A 24 -14.52 2.23 -5.78
C TYR A 24 -15.84 1.74 -6.38
N GLN A 25 -15.95 0.45 -6.70
CA GLN A 25 -17.22 -0.13 -7.11
C GLN A 25 -18.19 -0.28 -5.92
N ALA A 26 -17.68 -0.73 -4.77
CA ALA A 26 -18.51 -0.97 -3.59
C ALA A 26 -19.15 0.30 -3.03
N ILE A 27 -18.45 1.45 -3.03
CA ILE A 27 -19.02 2.70 -2.51
C ILE A 27 -20.26 3.19 -3.26
N ARG A 28 -20.53 2.68 -4.47
CA ARG A 28 -21.69 3.08 -5.28
C ARG A 28 -22.97 2.36 -4.88
N THR A 29 -22.88 1.11 -4.41
CA THR A 29 -24.05 0.23 -4.26
C THR A 29 -24.00 -0.71 -3.06
N ALA A 30 -22.84 -0.95 -2.45
CA ALA A 30 -22.68 -1.95 -1.41
C ALA A 30 -23.09 -1.42 -0.02
N PRO A 31 -23.56 -2.30 0.89
CA PRO A 31 -23.82 -1.92 2.27
C PRO A 31 -22.56 -1.42 3.00
N PRO A 32 -22.69 -0.53 4.00
CA PRO A 32 -21.55 0.02 4.74
C PRO A 32 -20.60 -1.02 5.33
N SER A 33 -21.13 -2.17 5.78
CA SER A 33 -20.31 -3.28 6.32
C SER A 33 -19.37 -3.88 5.27
N SER A 34 -19.83 -4.00 4.02
CA SER A 34 -19.01 -4.51 2.91
C SER A 34 -17.91 -3.50 2.54
N ILE A 35 -18.26 -2.21 2.48
CA ILE A 35 -17.29 -1.13 2.21
C ILE A 35 -16.20 -1.12 3.29
N GLN A 36 -16.57 -1.25 4.57
CA GLN A 36 -15.61 -1.32 5.68
C GLN A 36 -14.69 -2.54 5.57
N ALA A 37 -15.23 -3.72 5.22
CA ALA A 37 -14.41 -4.92 5.05
C ALA A 37 -13.35 -4.74 3.95
N ILE A 38 -13.73 -4.14 2.82
CA ILE A 38 -12.80 -3.84 1.72
C ILE A 38 -11.75 -2.80 2.17
N ASP A 39 -12.18 -1.73 2.85
CA ASP A 39 -11.27 -0.70 3.35
C ASP A 39 -10.28 -1.24 4.39
N MET A 40 -10.70 -2.18 5.24
CA MET A 40 -9.78 -2.88 6.15
C MET A 40 -8.72 -3.66 5.37
N GLY A 41 -9.09 -4.37 4.31
CA GLY A 41 -8.15 -5.03 3.41
C GLY A 41 -7.16 -4.04 2.76
N ARG A 42 -7.67 -2.90 2.31
CA ARG A 42 -6.87 -1.81 1.74
C ARG A 42 -5.83 -1.28 2.73
N ARG A 43 -6.24 -1.05 3.98
CA ARG A 43 -5.36 -0.60 5.07
C ARG A 43 -4.32 -1.66 5.41
N GLY A 44 -4.71 -2.94 5.44
CA GLY A 44 -3.80 -4.06 5.68
C GLY A 44 -2.68 -4.15 4.63
N LEU A 45 -2.99 -3.95 3.35
CA LEU A 45 -1.98 -3.93 2.28
C LEU A 45 -1.01 -2.75 2.38
N HIS A 46 -1.49 -1.57 2.82
CA HIS A 46 -0.61 -0.46 3.16
C HIS A 46 0.33 -0.81 4.32
N ASP A 47 -0.19 -1.43 5.38
CA ASP A 47 0.63 -1.80 6.54
C ASP A 47 1.67 -2.86 6.17
N GLU A 48 1.31 -3.84 5.34
CA GLU A 48 2.24 -4.83 4.81
C GLU A 48 3.35 -4.17 3.97
N GLY A 49 2.97 -3.31 3.02
CA GLY A 49 3.93 -2.57 2.19
C GLY A 49 4.85 -1.65 3.00
N SER A 50 4.32 -1.05 4.06
CA SER A 50 5.06 -0.15 4.95
C SER A 50 6.09 -0.91 5.80
N ARG A 51 5.72 -2.07 6.36
CA ARG A 51 6.66 -2.94 7.08
C ARG A 51 7.76 -3.43 6.16
N LEU A 52 7.41 -3.92 4.97
CA LEU A 52 8.39 -4.32 3.97
C LEU A 52 9.33 -3.16 3.62
N LEU A 53 8.82 -1.94 3.48
CA LEU A 53 9.66 -0.76 3.23
C LEU A 53 10.65 -0.51 4.38
N SER A 54 10.17 -0.52 5.63
CA SER A 54 11.03 -0.39 6.81
C SER A 54 12.12 -1.46 6.86
N ASP A 55 11.77 -2.74 6.66
CA ASP A 55 12.71 -3.86 6.68
C ASP A 55 13.78 -3.71 5.59
N ARG A 56 13.40 -3.24 4.40
CA ARG A 56 14.34 -3.03 3.29
C ARG A 56 15.27 -1.83 3.51
N LEU A 57 14.90 -0.89 4.37
CA LEU A 57 15.69 0.30 4.73
C LEU A 57 16.53 0.10 5.99
N GLU A 58 16.33 -1.00 6.72
CA GLU A 58 17.05 -1.30 7.96
C GLU A 58 18.58 -1.23 7.75
N GLY A 59 19.27 -0.59 8.71
CA GLY A 59 20.71 -0.35 8.63
C GLY A 59 21.17 0.64 7.54
N LYS A 60 20.23 1.25 6.80
CA LYS A 60 20.51 2.28 5.78
C LYS A 60 19.84 3.60 6.13
N ILE A 61 18.54 3.59 6.41
CA ILE A 61 17.72 4.76 6.72
C ILE A 61 16.74 4.38 7.83
N LYS A 62 16.76 5.11 8.94
CA LYS A 62 15.79 4.92 10.01
C LYS A 62 14.48 5.61 9.64
N VAL A 63 13.40 4.85 9.61
CA VAL A 63 12.04 5.35 9.39
C VAL A 63 11.10 4.75 10.43
N ASP A 64 10.22 5.57 11.00
CA ASP A 64 9.08 5.06 11.77
C ASP A 64 7.98 4.53 10.83
N HIS A 65 7.01 3.81 11.39
CA HIS A 65 5.96 3.17 10.61
C HIS A 65 5.03 4.16 9.90
N ASP A 66 4.71 5.31 10.52
CA ASP A 66 3.84 6.32 9.93
C ASP A 66 4.51 6.97 8.72
N THR A 67 5.80 7.26 8.84
CA THR A 67 6.65 7.74 7.76
C THR A 67 6.76 6.70 6.65
N ALA A 68 7.01 5.43 6.98
CA ALA A 68 7.05 4.33 6.00
C ALA A 68 5.72 4.20 5.25
N ARG A 69 4.58 4.39 5.93
CA ARG A 69 3.24 4.37 5.32
C ARG A 69 2.99 5.52 4.37
N ARG A 70 3.45 6.72 4.70
CA ARG A 70 3.42 7.88 3.79
C ARG A 70 4.32 7.64 2.57
N LEU A 71 5.51 7.09 2.76
CA LEU A 71 6.41 6.75 1.65
C LEU A 71 5.83 5.64 0.76
N PHE A 72 5.22 4.60 1.33
CA PHE A 72 4.56 3.55 0.56
C PHE A 72 3.37 4.08 -0.24
N THR A 73 2.63 5.05 0.30
CA THR A 73 1.58 5.77 -0.43
C THR A 73 2.16 6.47 -1.67
N LEU A 74 3.30 7.16 -1.54
CA LEU A 74 3.98 7.79 -2.67
C LEU A 74 4.50 6.77 -3.69
N ILE A 75 5.06 5.65 -3.22
CA ILE A 75 5.48 4.54 -4.10
C ILE A 75 4.29 4.05 -4.93
N CYS A 76 3.13 3.79 -4.31
CA CYS A 76 1.93 3.39 -5.04
C CYS A 76 1.52 4.47 -6.05
N ALA A 77 1.38 5.73 -5.61
CA ALA A 77 0.94 6.82 -6.47
C ALA A 77 1.84 7.03 -7.71
N LEU A 78 3.16 6.86 -7.57
CA LEU A 78 4.13 7.00 -8.66
C LEU A 78 4.29 5.72 -9.50
N HIS A 79 3.95 4.56 -8.94
CA HIS A 79 3.96 3.29 -9.68
C HIS A 79 2.69 3.05 -10.48
N TRP A 80 1.61 3.78 -10.18
CA TRP A 80 0.40 3.76 -10.98
C TRP A 80 0.72 4.29 -12.39
N LYS A 81 0.84 3.36 -13.34
CA LYS A 81 0.58 3.65 -14.74
C LYS A 81 -0.91 3.43 -14.95
N GLY A 82 -1.65 4.51 -15.21
CA GLY A 82 -2.86 4.39 -16.01
C GLY A 82 -2.50 3.85 -17.38
#